data_AF-A0A928TRL2-F1
#
_entry.id   AF-A0A928TRL2-F1
#
_cell.length_a   1.000
_cell.length_b   1.000
_cell.length_c   1.000
_cell.angle_alpha   90.00
_cell.angle_beta   90.00
_cell.angle_gamma   90.00
#
_symmetry.space_group_name_H-M   'P 1'
#
loop_
_entity.id
_entity.type
_entity.pdbx_description
1 polymer ?
#
loop_
_entity_poly.entity_id
_entity_poly.type
_entity_poly.pdbx_seq_one_letter_code
_entity_poly.pdbx_strand_id
1 'polypeptide(L)'
;MNARMESLGITPQLLLEVFDVPVSFHRCLVPITGGVTSALMLSQAIWTSQSLEASADGWFIRSQEEWTQETGLTRWEQETARRALRRSGLLEERRVGMPAKLWFRVRADAVWRALQVHAGAAGR
;
A
#
# COMPACT_ATOMS: atom_id res chain seq x y z
N MET A 1 -34.23 2.83 41.00
CA MET A 1 -32.79 2.49 40.86
C MET A 1 -32.59 2.03 39.43
N ASN A 2 -31.92 2.85 38.61
CA ASN A 2 -31.85 2.65 37.16
C ASN A 2 -30.97 1.44 36.77
N ALA A 3 -31.46 0.69 35.79
CA ALA A 3 -30.79 -0.43 35.16
C ALA A 3 -29.42 -0.01 34.61
N ARG A 4 -28.39 -0.81 34.90
CA ARG A 4 -27.04 -0.66 34.35
C ARG A 4 -27.10 -0.88 32.84
N MET A 5 -26.82 0.17 32.07
CA MET A 5 -26.31 -0.01 30.71
C MET A 5 -24.90 -0.59 30.84
N GLU A 6 -24.76 -1.89 30.57
CA GLU A 6 -23.44 -2.47 30.30
C GLU A 6 -22.92 -1.83 29.00
N SER A 7 -21.86 -1.03 29.12
CA SER A 7 -21.16 -0.53 27.93
C SER A 7 -20.51 -1.73 27.25
N LEU A 8 -20.99 -2.08 26.06
CA LEU A 8 -20.27 -2.95 25.13
C LEU A 8 -19.03 -2.18 24.61
N GLY A 9 -18.00 -2.06 25.45
CA GLY A 9 -16.73 -1.43 25.12
C GLY A 9 -15.76 -2.43 24.48
N ILE A 10 -14.90 -1.95 23.57
CA ILE A 10 -13.78 -2.72 23.01
C ILE A 10 -12.92 -3.23 24.17
N THR A 11 -12.85 -4.56 24.36
CA THR A 11 -12.10 -5.16 25.47
C THR A 11 -10.65 -5.46 25.08
N PRO A 12 -9.71 -5.51 26.04
CA PRO A 12 -8.31 -5.85 25.77
C PRO A 12 -8.09 -7.22 25.11
N GLN A 13 -8.97 -8.19 25.39
CA GLN A 13 -8.99 -9.51 24.77
C GLN A 13 -9.47 -9.45 23.32
N LEU A 14 -10.46 -8.59 23.03
CA LEU A 14 -10.90 -8.30 21.66
C LEU A 14 -9.76 -7.65 20.85
N LEU A 15 -8.90 -6.84 21.45
CA LEU A 15 -7.78 -6.20 20.75
C LEU A 15 -6.61 -7.15 20.41
N LEU A 16 -6.36 -8.15 21.26
CA LEU A 16 -5.33 -9.18 21.01
C LEU A 16 -5.80 -10.26 20.02
N GLU A 17 -7.11 -10.44 19.87
CA GLU A 17 -7.71 -11.33 18.86
C GLU A 17 -7.91 -10.65 17.48
N VAL A 18 -7.93 -9.31 17.39
CA VAL A 18 -8.38 -8.57 16.19
C VAL A 18 -7.27 -7.92 15.36
N PHE A 19 -6.08 -7.69 15.91
CA PHE A 19 -5.03 -6.94 15.20
C PHE A 19 -3.78 -7.78 14.96
N ASP A 20 -3.71 -8.34 13.76
CA ASP A 20 -2.45 -8.78 13.14
C ASP A 20 -1.57 -7.56 12.79
N VAL A 21 -0.42 -7.78 12.14
CA VAL A 21 0.52 -6.70 11.75
C VAL A 21 -0.22 -5.58 10.99
N PRO A 22 -0.16 -4.33 11.46
CA PRO A 22 -0.90 -3.23 10.85
C PRO A 22 -0.38 -2.91 9.44
N VAL A 23 -1.31 -2.66 8.52
CA VAL A 23 -0.98 -2.23 7.16
C VAL A 23 -0.94 -0.71 7.04
N SER A 24 0.04 -0.20 6.28
CA SER A 24 0.11 1.23 5.95
C SER A 24 -0.89 1.58 4.86
N PHE A 25 -1.84 2.48 5.15
CA PHE A 25 -2.80 2.99 4.17
C PHE A 25 -2.88 4.52 4.16
N HIS A 26 -2.52 5.12 3.04
CA HIS A 26 -2.59 6.57 2.83
C HIS A 26 -3.76 6.90 1.91
N ARG A 27 -4.87 7.36 2.50
CA ARG A 27 -6.09 7.74 1.77
C ARG A 27 -5.84 8.78 0.67
N CYS A 28 -4.86 9.68 0.86
CA CYS A 28 -4.51 10.70 -0.14
C CYS A 28 -4.00 10.11 -1.47
N LEU A 29 -3.59 8.84 -1.50
CA LEU A 29 -3.15 8.16 -2.71
C LEU A 29 -4.32 7.68 -3.57
N VAL A 30 -5.51 7.42 -2.99
CA VAL A 30 -6.70 6.92 -3.71
C VAL A 30 -7.02 7.71 -4.99
N PRO A 31 -7.13 9.06 -4.95
CA PRO A 31 -7.48 9.82 -6.14
C PRO A 31 -6.39 9.79 -7.23
N ILE A 32 -5.12 9.61 -6.87
CA ILE A 32 -4.01 9.60 -7.84
C ILE A 32 -3.69 8.21 -8.38
N THR A 33 -4.04 7.16 -7.63
CA THR A 33 -3.87 5.75 -8.07
C THR A 33 -5.11 5.17 -8.73
N GLY A 34 -6.27 5.84 -8.58
CA GLY A 34 -7.54 5.46 -9.20
C GLY A 34 -8.32 4.40 -8.44
N GLY A 35 -7.94 4.05 -7.20
CA GLY A 35 -8.68 3.08 -6.40
C GLY A 35 -8.00 2.72 -5.07
N VAL A 36 -8.78 2.13 -4.15
CA VAL A 36 -8.34 1.77 -2.80
C VAL A 36 -7.24 0.71 -2.84
N THR A 37 -7.39 -0.33 -3.66
CA THR A 37 -6.40 -1.43 -3.77
C THR A 37 -5.06 -0.93 -4.30
N SER A 38 -5.07 -0.10 -5.34
CA SER A 38 -3.87 0.55 -5.89
C SER A 38 -3.21 1.48 -4.86
N ALA A 39 -4.00 2.25 -4.11
CA ALA A 39 -3.50 3.13 -3.05
C ALA A 39 -2.89 2.36 -1.88
N LEU A 40 -3.51 1.25 -1.48
CA LEU A 40 -3.00 0.37 -0.42
C LEU A 40 -1.65 -0.24 -0.84
N MET A 41 -1.59 -0.82 -2.05
CA MET A 41 -0.36 -1.38 -2.57
C MET A 41 0.76 -0.35 -2.69
N LEU A 42 0.45 0.87 -3.17
CA LEU A 42 1.44 1.95 -3.23
C LEU A 42 1.88 2.43 -1.84
N SER A 43 0.96 2.50 -0.88
CA SER A 43 1.28 2.87 0.51
C SER A 43 2.28 1.90 1.12
N GLN A 44 2.02 0.60 0.95
CA GLN A 44 2.90 -0.45 1.42
C GLN A 44 4.24 -0.43 0.67
N ALA A 45 4.26 -0.23 -0.65
CA ALA A 45 5.49 -0.09 -1.43
C ALA A 45 6.36 1.09 -0.96
N ILE A 46 5.75 2.22 -0.64
CA ILE A 46 6.44 3.40 -0.09
C ILE A 46 7.05 3.06 1.28
N TRP A 47 6.30 2.37 2.14
CA TRP A 47 6.80 1.89 3.44
C TRP A 47 8.01 0.98 3.27
N THR A 48 7.91 -0.05 2.43
CA THR A 48 9.03 -0.96 2.12
C THR A 48 10.25 -0.23 1.56
N SER A 49 10.03 0.79 0.72
CA SER A 49 11.13 1.55 0.09
C SER A 49 11.95 2.38 1.08
N GLN A 50 11.37 2.78 2.22
CA GLN A 50 12.05 3.60 3.24
C GLN A 50 13.12 2.81 3.99
N SER A 51 12.98 1.49 4.08
CA SER A 51 13.95 0.61 4.74
C SER A 51 15.04 0.07 3.80
N LEU A 52 15.09 0.52 2.54
CA LEU A 52 16.09 0.05 1.58
C LEU A 52 17.43 0.75 1.79
N GLU A 53 18.50 -0.02 1.62
CA GLU A 53 19.84 0.54 1.52
C GLU A 53 19.99 1.40 0.25
N ALA A 54 20.84 2.43 0.31
CA ALA A 54 21.14 3.28 -0.85
C ALA A 54 21.68 2.48 -2.05
N SER A 55 22.36 1.36 -1.79
CA SER A 55 22.89 0.42 -2.79
C SER A 55 21.81 -0.25 -3.64
N ALA A 56 20.56 -0.30 -3.16
CA ALA A 56 19.45 -0.97 -3.83
C ALA A 56 18.83 -0.14 -4.97
N ASP A 57 19.21 1.14 -5.13
CA ASP A 57 18.63 2.05 -6.14
C ASP A 57 17.08 2.09 -6.11
N GLY A 58 16.52 1.98 -4.90
CA GLY A 58 15.07 1.95 -4.66
C GLY A 58 14.35 0.69 -5.16
N TRP A 59 15.09 -0.31 -5.66
CA TRP A 59 14.53 -1.58 -6.11
C TRP A 59 14.39 -2.57 -4.96
N PHE A 60 13.22 -3.21 -4.87
CA PHE A 60 12.97 -4.27 -3.90
C PHE A 60 12.24 -5.44 -4.56
N ILE A 61 12.36 -6.63 -3.95
CA ILE A 61 11.64 -7.83 -4.38
C ILE A 61 10.49 -8.05 -3.41
N ARG A 62 9.32 -8.33 -3.97
CA ARG A 62 8.20 -8.90 -3.23
C ARG A 62 7.48 -9.94 -4.06
N SER A 63 7.30 -11.12 -3.49
CA SER A 63 6.48 -12.16 -4.07
C SER A 63 5.00 -11.81 -3.93
N GLN A 64 4.17 -12.50 -4.71
CA GLN A 64 2.72 -12.35 -4.64
C GLN A 64 2.18 -12.75 -3.26
N GLU A 65 2.79 -13.76 -2.63
CA GLU A 65 2.40 -14.25 -1.31
C GLU A 65 2.75 -13.25 -0.21
N GLU A 66 3.96 -12.68 -0.23
CA GLU A 66 4.34 -11.60 0.69
C GLU A 66 3.40 -10.39 0.51
N TRP A 67 3.05 -10.02 -0.72
CA TRP A 67 2.06 -8.96 -0.94
C TRP A 67 0.69 -9.29 -0.32
N THR A 68 0.23 -10.54 -0.44
CA THR A 68 -1.04 -10.97 0.19
C THR A 68 -0.93 -10.89 1.71
N GLN A 69 0.17 -11.35 2.31
CA GLN A 69 0.38 -11.32 3.75
C GLN A 69 0.45 -9.89 4.29
N GLU A 70 1.15 -8.99 3.59
CA GLU A 70 1.33 -7.60 4.03
C GLU A 70 0.10 -6.72 3.81
N THR A 71 -0.77 -7.03 2.84
CA THR A 71 -1.86 -6.13 2.43
C THR A 71 -3.26 -6.73 2.45
N GLY A 72 -3.38 -8.05 2.57
CA GLY A 72 -4.64 -8.77 2.40
C GLY A 72 -5.17 -8.81 0.96
N LEU A 73 -4.48 -8.20 -0.01
CA LEU A 73 -4.94 -8.15 -1.40
C LEU A 73 -4.85 -9.53 -2.06
N THR A 74 -5.94 -9.94 -2.71
CA THR A 74 -5.96 -11.15 -3.54
C THR A 74 -5.07 -10.99 -4.77
N ARG A 75 -4.70 -12.11 -5.40
CA ARG A 75 -3.93 -12.14 -6.67
C ARG A 75 -4.48 -11.18 -7.74
N TRP A 76 -5.80 -11.16 -7.91
CA TRP A 76 -6.46 -10.36 -8.94
C TRP A 76 -6.46 -8.88 -8.60
N GLU A 77 -6.64 -8.54 -7.33
CA GLU A 77 -6.52 -7.17 -6.84
C GLU A 77 -5.09 -6.66 -6.96
N GLN A 78 -4.09 -7.48 -6.61
CA GLN A 78 -2.67 -7.14 -6.80
C GLN A 78 -2.37 -6.87 -8.27
N GLU A 79 -2.80 -7.73 -9.19
CA GLU A 79 -2.54 -7.53 -10.63
C GLU A 79 -3.26 -6.27 -11.16
N THR A 80 -4.48 -6.00 -10.70
CA THR A 80 -5.23 -4.79 -11.07
C THR A 80 -4.57 -3.53 -10.53
N ALA A 81 -4.16 -3.54 -9.26
CA ALA A 81 -3.43 -2.48 -8.58
C ALA A 81 -2.10 -2.19 -9.30
N ARG A 82 -1.30 -3.23 -9.55
CA ARG A 82 -0.04 -3.16 -10.31
C ARG A 82 -0.23 -2.54 -11.69
N ARG A 83 -1.24 -2.97 -12.44
CA ARG A 83 -1.56 -2.37 -13.74
C ARG A 83 -1.92 -0.90 -13.63
N ALA A 84 -2.73 -0.51 -12.65
CA ALA A 84 -3.08 0.89 -12.43
C ALA A 84 -1.85 1.74 -12.09
N LEU A 85 -1.02 1.28 -11.14
CA LEU A 85 0.19 1.98 -10.71
C LEU A 85 1.23 2.12 -11.83
N ARG A 86 1.40 1.08 -12.67
CA ARG A 86 2.25 1.15 -13.86
C ARG A 86 1.71 2.15 -14.89
N ARG A 87 0.40 2.13 -15.18
CA ARG A 87 -0.23 3.07 -16.14
C ARG A 87 -0.12 4.52 -15.67
N SER A 88 -0.30 4.76 -14.37
CA SER A 88 -0.12 6.09 -13.78
C SER A 88 1.35 6.50 -13.63
N GLY A 89 2.30 5.60 -13.95
CA GLY A 89 3.73 5.85 -13.84
C GLY A 89 4.21 6.05 -12.40
N LEU A 90 3.51 5.50 -11.41
CA LEU A 90 3.82 5.61 -9.98
C LEU A 90 4.71 4.47 -9.47
N LEU A 91 4.64 3.31 -10.14
CA LEU A 91 5.41 2.11 -9.81
C LEU A 91 6.04 1.53 -11.08
N GLU A 92 7.33 1.19 -10.98
CA GLU A 92 8.06 0.44 -12.00
C GLU A 92 8.18 -1.03 -11.59
N GLU A 93 8.21 -1.89 -12.60
CA GLU A 93 8.35 -3.34 -12.41
C GLU A 93 9.35 -3.90 -13.41
N ARG A 94 10.19 -4.84 -12.96
CA ARG A 94 11.06 -5.61 -13.85
C ARG A 94 11.18 -7.06 -13.38
N ARG A 95 11.34 -7.98 -14.31
CA ARG A 95 11.63 -9.40 -14.01
C ARG A 95 13.11 -9.66 -14.28
N VAL A 96 13.84 -10.15 -13.27
CA VAL A 96 15.29 -10.37 -13.35
C VAL A 96 15.66 -11.71 -12.71
N GLY A 97 16.66 -12.38 -13.28
CA GLY A 97 17.25 -13.60 -12.76
C GLY A 97 16.57 -14.90 -13.20
N MET A 98 17.07 -16.02 -12.66
CA MET A 98 16.53 -17.36 -12.88
C MET A 98 16.56 -18.15 -11.55
N PRO A 99 15.40 -18.53 -10.97
CA PRO A 99 14.04 -18.23 -11.44
C PRO A 99 13.75 -16.71 -11.42
N ALA A 100 12.92 -16.24 -12.36
CA ALA A 100 12.64 -14.82 -12.53
C ALA A 100 11.91 -14.23 -11.31
N LYS A 101 12.56 -13.30 -10.62
CA LYS A 101 11.97 -12.55 -9.51
C LYS A 101 11.41 -11.22 -10.00
N LEU A 102 10.27 -10.82 -9.43
CA LEU A 102 9.65 -9.54 -9.72
C LEU A 102 10.20 -8.47 -8.78
N TRP A 103 10.81 -7.46 -9.38
CA TRP A 103 11.34 -6.30 -8.70
C TRP A 103 10.42 -5.11 -8.91
N PHE A 104 10.31 -4.28 -7.88
CA PHE A 104 9.48 -3.10 -7.83
C PHE A 104 10.32 -1.88 -7.46
N ARG A 105 9.95 -0.71 -7.99
CA ARG A 105 10.51 0.57 -7.58
C ARG A 105 9.43 1.64 -7.58
N VAL A 106 9.30 2.36 -6.48
CA VAL A 106 8.40 3.51 -6.39
C VAL A 106 9.04 4.70 -7.10
N ARG A 107 8.27 5.38 -7.96
CA ARG A 107 8.72 6.63 -8.61
C ARG A 107 8.34 7.82 -7.75
N ALA A 108 9.18 8.14 -6.75
CA ALA A 108 8.92 9.20 -5.78
C ALA A 108 8.54 10.56 -6.44
N ASP A 109 9.28 10.99 -7.47
CA ASP A 109 8.97 12.22 -8.21
C ASP A 109 7.62 12.21 -8.92
N ALA A 110 7.18 11.03 -9.38
CA ALA A 110 5.87 10.89 -10.01
C ALA A 110 4.74 10.95 -8.96
N VAL A 111 4.93 10.30 -7.81
CA VAL A 111 4.01 10.36 -6.68
C VAL A 111 3.87 11.79 -6.17
N TRP A 112 4.99 12.48 -5.95
CA TRP A 112 5.01 13.88 -5.51
C TRP A 112 4.24 14.79 -6.47
N ARG A 113 4.56 14.73 -7.78
CA ARG A 113 3.86 15.53 -8.79
C ARG A 113 2.36 15.22 -8.85
N ALA A 114 1.98 13.96 -8.77
CA ALA A 114 0.57 13.56 -8.77
C ALA A 114 -0.18 14.12 -7.55
N LEU A 115 0.44 14.07 -6.37
CA LEU A 115 -0.11 14.67 -5.15
C LEU A 115 -0.25 16.18 -5.25
N GLN A 116 0.75 16.88 -5.80
CA GLN A 116 0.68 18.33 -6.00
C GLN A 116 -0.48 18.73 -6.93
N VAL A 117 -0.63 18.04 -8.07
CA VAL A 117 -1.72 18.29 -9.02
C VAL A 117 -3.07 18.06 -8.36
N HIS A 118 -3.21 17.00 -7.57
CA HIS A 118 -4.46 16.70 -6.87
C HIS A 118 -4.77 17.72 -5.76
N ALA A 119 -3.78 18.11 -4.96
CA ALA A 119 -3.94 19.12 -3.92
C ALA A 119 -4.32 20.50 -4.50
N GLY A 120 -3.70 20.90 -5.61
CA GLY A 120 -4.05 22.14 -6.32
C GLY A 120 -5.44 22.11 -6.99
N ALA A 121 -5.98 20.91 -7.27
CA ALA A 121 -7.34 20.74 -7.74
C ALA A 121 -8.37 20.74 -6.60
N ALA A 122 -8.02 20.23 -5.42
CA ALA A 122 -8.90 20.16 -4.25
C ALA A 122 -9.05 21.51 -3.50
N GLY A 123 -8.14 22.46 -3.74
CA GLY A 123 -8.21 23.82 -3.22
C GLY A 123 -8.98 24.82 -4.09
N ARG A 124 -9.73 24.34 -5.09
CA ARG A 124 -10.61 25.16 -5.96
C ARG A 124 -12.07 24.82 -5.73
#